data_AF-A0A8C3WP25-F1
#
_entry.id   AF-A0A8C3WP25-F1
#
_cell.length_a   1.000
_cell.length_b   1.000
_cell.length_c   1.000
_cell.angle_alpha   90.00
_cell.angle_beta   90.00
_cell.angle_gamma   90.00
#
_symmetry.space_group_name_H-M   'P 1'
#
loop_
_entity.id
_entity.type
_entity.pdbx_description
1 polymer ?
#
loop_
_entity_poly.entity_id
_entity_poly.type
_entity_poly.pdbx_seq_one_letter_code
_entity_poly.pdbx_strand_id
1 'polypeptide(L)'
;MSREYCKIFAAEARATPGFGAIPEIIPLYLIYRPANNIPYATLEEDLGKPLEPYCSREWGCAAAPAAPTSSEAVQKCQTFQHWLYLWTNGGFLVTDLAGVDWKMTDVQIATKLQGYQGLKESCLPALLDQFASSHQCNTFCEMLGLEPLKGPEAAHPQAKAKGSKSPSAGRKGPQLSPQPQKKGPPSPQGARKSAPSSKATAQASEAVTTPLLGQPPIQEGGPKAQGMR
;
A
#
# COMPACT_ATOMS: atom_id res chain seq x y z
N MET A 1 0.86 -3.33 -2.81
CA MET A 1 -0.33 -3.67 -3.64
C MET A 1 -0.29 -2.95 -4.98
N SER A 2 -0.40 -1.61 -5.04
CA SER A 2 -0.45 -0.82 -6.28
C SER A 2 0.62 -1.20 -7.32
N ARG A 3 1.88 -1.38 -6.88
CA ARG A 3 2.98 -1.81 -7.75
C ARG A 3 2.75 -3.16 -8.43
N GLU A 4 2.10 -4.13 -7.78
CA GLU A 4 1.83 -5.44 -8.39
C GLU A 4 0.75 -5.34 -9.47
N TYR A 5 -0.29 -4.53 -9.25
CA TYR A 5 -1.26 -4.21 -10.31
C TYR A 5 -0.61 -3.46 -11.48
N CYS A 6 0.30 -2.52 -11.20
CA CYS A 6 1.06 -1.81 -12.22
C CYS A 6 1.92 -2.77 -13.08
N LYS A 7 2.51 -3.82 -12.50
CA LYS A 7 3.20 -4.87 -13.28
C LYS A 7 2.27 -5.68 -14.19
N ILE A 8 1.04 -5.96 -13.75
CA ILE A 8 0.03 -6.68 -14.56
C ILE A 8 -0.40 -5.80 -15.73
N PHE A 9 -0.78 -4.54 -15.45
CA PHE A 9 -1.05 -3.52 -16.47
C PHE A 9 0.12 -3.40 -17.46
N ALA A 10 1.36 -3.35 -16.97
CA ALA A 10 2.54 -3.27 -17.81
C ALA A 10 2.78 -4.54 -18.66
N ALA A 11 2.22 -5.70 -18.30
CA ALA A 11 2.24 -6.88 -19.15
C ALA A 11 1.22 -6.77 -20.29
N GLU A 12 0.01 -6.28 -20.00
CA GLU A 12 -1.05 -6.05 -20.99
C GLU A 12 -0.68 -4.93 -21.97
N ALA A 13 -0.20 -3.79 -21.46
CA ALA A 13 0.29 -2.68 -22.27
C ALA A 13 1.45 -3.06 -23.21
N ARG A 14 2.38 -3.94 -22.77
CA ARG A 14 3.43 -4.49 -23.65
C ARG A 14 2.90 -5.40 -24.76
N ALA A 15 1.76 -6.06 -24.53
CA ALA A 15 1.13 -6.92 -25.53
C ALA A 15 0.34 -6.11 -26.58
N THR A 16 0.07 -4.83 -26.31
CA THR A 16 -0.68 -3.93 -27.20
C THR A 16 0.25 -3.22 -28.19
N PRO A 17 0.11 -3.46 -29.51
CA PRO A 17 0.94 -2.80 -30.52
C PRO A 17 0.80 -1.27 -30.46
N GLY A 18 1.92 -0.56 -30.57
CA GLY A 18 1.94 0.91 -30.57
C GLY A 18 1.83 1.57 -29.20
N PHE A 19 1.64 0.83 -28.10
CA PHE A 19 1.53 1.44 -26.76
C PHE A 19 2.80 2.20 -26.33
N GLY A 20 3.99 1.73 -26.73
CA GLY A 20 5.26 2.41 -26.45
C GLY A 20 5.74 2.24 -25.00
N ALA A 21 6.29 3.31 -24.42
CA ALA A 21 6.77 3.31 -23.03
C ALA A 21 5.62 3.20 -22.01
N ILE A 22 5.88 2.64 -20.83
CA ILE A 22 4.82 2.19 -19.91
C ILE A 22 5.09 2.70 -18.49
N PRO A 23 4.07 3.25 -17.81
CA PRO A 23 4.17 3.65 -16.41
C PRO A 23 4.61 2.50 -15.48
N GLU A 24 5.60 2.75 -14.61
CA GLU A 24 6.02 1.86 -13.52
C GLU A 24 5.93 2.59 -12.16
N ILE A 25 5.34 1.94 -11.15
CA ILE A 25 5.47 2.39 -9.75
C ILE A 25 6.82 1.90 -9.20
N ILE A 26 7.67 2.80 -8.75
CA ILE A 26 9.00 2.47 -8.20
C ILE A 26 8.89 1.68 -6.88
N PRO A 27 9.88 0.84 -6.54
CA PRO A 27 9.86 0.08 -5.29
C PRO A 27 10.15 0.98 -4.08
N LEU A 28 9.25 0.95 -3.09
CA LEU A 28 9.44 1.52 -1.76
C LEU A 28 9.96 0.44 -0.81
N TYR A 29 11.09 0.71 -0.15
CA TYR A 29 11.75 -0.18 0.80
C TYR A 29 11.60 0.33 2.23
N LEU A 30 11.36 -0.57 3.19
CA LEU A 30 11.45 -0.26 4.62
C LEU A 30 12.82 -0.67 5.14
N ILE A 31 13.60 0.30 5.62
CA ILE A 31 14.93 0.08 6.21
C ILE A 31 14.89 0.16 7.74
N TYR A 32 15.69 -0.66 8.41
CA TYR A 32 15.91 -0.62 9.85
C TYR A 32 17.24 0.10 10.16
N ARG A 33 17.21 1.03 11.12
CA ARG A 33 18.31 1.93 11.47
C ARG A 33 18.57 1.87 12.98
N PRO A 34 19.34 0.87 13.48
CA PRO A 34 19.49 0.61 14.92
C PRO A 34 20.15 1.75 15.71
N ALA A 35 20.92 2.63 15.05
CA ALA A 35 21.59 3.76 15.67
C ALA A 35 20.75 5.05 15.74
N ASN A 36 19.48 5.02 15.29
CA ASN A 36 18.62 6.19 15.18
C ASN A 36 17.41 6.10 16.12
N ASN A 37 17.06 7.22 16.78
CA ASN A 37 15.85 7.35 17.59
C ASN A 37 14.55 7.05 16.83
N ILE A 38 14.57 7.17 15.49
CA ILE A 38 13.53 6.71 14.58
C ILE A 38 14.09 5.48 13.84
N PRO A 39 13.84 4.25 14.36
CA PRO A 39 14.55 3.05 13.92
C PRO A 39 14.06 2.50 12.58
N TYR A 40 12.99 3.04 12.01
CA TYR A 40 12.50 2.67 10.68
C TYR A 40 12.43 3.89 9.77
N ALA A 41 12.67 3.69 8.48
CA ALA A 41 12.42 4.68 7.45
C ALA A 41 12.08 4.01 6.12
N THR A 42 11.40 4.77 5.26
CA THR A 42 11.24 4.43 3.86
C THR A 42 12.45 4.88 3.04
N LEU A 43 12.73 4.17 1.95
CA LEU A 43 13.74 4.48 0.94
C LEU A 43 13.19 4.09 -0.43
N GLU A 44 13.44 4.92 -1.43
CA GLU A 44 13.08 4.69 -2.83
C GLU A 44 14.18 5.22 -3.77
N GLU A 45 14.00 5.07 -5.07
CA GLU A 45 14.92 5.59 -6.08
C GLU A 45 14.74 7.11 -6.23
N ASP A 46 15.82 7.88 -6.02
CA ASP A 46 15.82 9.31 -6.35
C ASP A 46 15.73 9.50 -7.87
N LEU A 47 14.64 10.12 -8.32
CA LEU A 47 14.38 10.37 -9.75
C LEU A 47 15.18 11.58 -10.30
N GLY A 48 15.91 12.32 -9.45
CA GLY A 48 16.87 13.35 -9.85
C GLY A 48 16.27 14.60 -10.52
N LYS A 49 14.94 14.70 -10.60
CA LYS A 49 14.18 15.84 -11.12
C LYS A 49 12.97 16.11 -10.20
N PRO A 50 12.39 17.32 -10.21
CA PRO A 50 11.11 17.58 -9.56
C PRO A 50 10.02 16.64 -10.08
N LEU A 51 9.16 16.14 -9.18
CA LEU A 51 8.05 15.25 -9.55
C LEU A 51 6.92 16.04 -10.22
N GLU A 52 6.44 15.58 -11.37
CA GLU A 52 5.25 16.09 -12.03
C GLU A 52 4.01 15.31 -11.57
N PRO A 53 2.89 15.98 -11.21
CA PRO A 53 1.65 15.31 -10.86
C PRO A 53 0.92 14.79 -12.12
N TYR A 54 0.70 13.48 -12.20
CA TYR A 54 -0.04 12.82 -13.26
C TYR A 54 -1.54 12.68 -12.98
N CYS A 55 -1.93 12.64 -11.70
CA CYS A 55 -3.32 12.85 -11.30
C CYS A 55 -3.40 13.55 -9.93
N SER A 56 -4.31 14.50 -9.79
CA SER A 56 -4.63 15.14 -8.50
C SER A 56 -5.90 14.52 -7.91
N ARG A 57 -5.96 14.42 -6.58
CA ARG A 57 -7.20 14.13 -5.84
C ARG A 57 -8.28 15.21 -6.01
N GLU A 58 -7.88 16.43 -6.36
CA GLU A 58 -8.78 17.60 -6.45
C GLU A 58 -9.46 17.71 -7.82
N TRP A 59 -10.32 16.75 -8.15
CA TRP A 59 -11.13 16.79 -9.38
C TRP A 59 -12.16 17.94 -9.40
N GLY A 60 -12.40 18.62 -8.27
CA GLY A 60 -13.51 19.55 -8.08
C GLY A 60 -13.21 21.04 -8.28
N CYS A 61 -11.95 21.47 -8.43
CA CYS A 61 -11.64 22.89 -8.59
C CYS A 61 -11.41 23.25 -10.07
N ALA A 62 -12.41 23.89 -10.69
CA ALA A 62 -12.33 24.41 -12.04
C ALA A 62 -11.42 25.66 -12.10
N ALA A 63 -10.10 25.46 -11.99
CA ALA A 63 -9.14 26.39 -12.56
C ALA A 63 -9.29 26.38 -14.10
N ALA A 64 -9.07 27.53 -14.73
CA ALA A 64 -9.36 27.77 -16.15
C ALA A 64 -8.73 26.73 -17.10
N PRO A 65 -9.33 26.48 -18.29
CA PRO A 65 -8.84 25.48 -19.23
C PRO A 65 -7.50 25.91 -19.85
N ALA A 66 -6.40 25.50 -19.23
CA ALA A 66 -5.10 25.43 -19.86
C ALA A 66 -5.11 24.30 -20.90
N ALA A 67 -5.45 24.65 -22.14
CA ALA A 67 -5.31 23.78 -23.30
C ALA A 67 -3.84 23.76 -23.80
N PRO A 68 -3.43 22.78 -24.63
CA PRO A 68 -3.90 21.40 -24.76
C PRO A 68 -2.72 20.41 -24.55
N THR A 69 -2.98 19.11 -24.78
CA THR A 69 -2.03 17.98 -24.58
C THR A 69 -1.57 17.82 -23.13
N SER A 70 -2.34 17.03 -22.35
CA SER A 70 -1.76 16.28 -21.24
C SER A 70 -0.58 15.45 -21.77
N SER A 71 0.54 15.40 -21.04
CA SER A 71 1.70 14.64 -21.48
C SER A 71 1.36 13.16 -21.67
N GLU A 72 2.09 12.47 -22.55
CA GLU A 72 1.87 11.04 -22.81
C GLU A 72 1.93 10.21 -21.52
N ALA A 73 2.79 10.61 -20.58
CA ALA A 73 2.86 10.05 -19.23
C ALA A 73 1.56 10.24 -18.45
N VAL A 74 1.02 11.47 -18.39
CA VAL A 74 -0.28 11.77 -17.75
C VAL A 74 -1.39 10.90 -18.34
N GLN A 75 -1.49 10.82 -19.68
CA GLN A 75 -2.54 10.05 -20.35
C GLN A 75 -2.44 8.56 -20.01
N LYS A 76 -1.24 7.97 -20.06
CA LYS A 76 -1.03 6.56 -19.70
C LYS A 76 -1.24 6.28 -18.21
N CYS A 77 -0.96 7.24 -17.33
CA CYS A 77 -1.27 7.13 -15.90
C CYS A 77 -2.78 7.14 -15.66
N GLN A 78 -3.54 7.99 -16.34
CA GLN A 78 -5.01 7.99 -16.32
C GLN A 78 -5.58 6.68 -16.88
N THR A 79 -4.98 6.12 -17.94
CA THR A 79 -5.33 4.80 -18.47
C THR A 79 -5.03 3.68 -17.48
N PHE A 80 -3.91 3.73 -16.76
CA PHE A 80 -3.63 2.79 -15.67
C PHE A 80 -4.68 2.87 -14.56
N GLN A 81 -5.12 4.08 -14.17
CA GLN A 81 -6.21 4.27 -13.21
C GLN A 81 -7.54 3.67 -13.71
N HIS A 82 -7.90 3.89 -14.98
CA HIS A 82 -9.12 3.34 -15.60
C HIS A 82 -9.07 1.82 -15.69
N TRP A 83 -7.96 1.26 -16.18
CA TRP A 83 -7.71 -0.18 -16.22
C TRP A 83 -7.84 -0.80 -14.83
N LEU A 84 -7.22 -0.18 -13.81
CA LEU A 84 -7.24 -0.67 -12.44
C LEU A 84 -8.63 -0.62 -11.79
N TYR A 85 -9.39 0.44 -12.07
CA TYR A 85 -10.77 0.57 -11.64
C TYR A 85 -11.63 -0.56 -12.21
N LEU A 86 -11.51 -0.86 -13.52
CA LEU A 86 -12.22 -1.98 -14.15
C LEU A 86 -11.74 -3.34 -13.62
N TRP A 87 -10.42 -3.55 -13.54
CA TRP A 87 -9.78 -4.79 -13.07
C TRP A 87 -10.23 -5.19 -11.65
N THR A 88 -10.48 -4.19 -10.80
CA THR A 88 -10.94 -4.38 -9.42
C THR A 88 -12.43 -4.15 -9.22
N ASN A 89 -13.21 -4.06 -10.32
CA ASN A 89 -14.66 -3.88 -10.32
C ASN A 89 -15.13 -2.69 -9.46
N GLY A 90 -14.46 -1.54 -9.61
CA GLY A 90 -14.70 -0.32 -8.84
C GLY A 90 -14.42 -0.45 -7.34
N GLY A 91 -13.53 -1.36 -6.95
CA GLY A 91 -13.16 -1.60 -5.55
C GLY A 91 -11.90 -0.87 -5.08
N PHE A 92 -10.99 -0.54 -6.01
CA PHE A 92 -9.66 -0.01 -5.73
C PHE A 92 -9.25 0.99 -6.83
N LEU A 93 -8.61 2.08 -6.43
CA LEU A 93 -8.07 3.11 -7.31
C LEU A 93 -6.75 3.62 -6.72
N VAL A 94 -5.78 3.91 -7.58
CA VAL A 94 -4.56 4.62 -7.18
C VAL A 94 -4.78 6.11 -7.42
N THR A 95 -4.38 6.93 -6.47
CA THR A 95 -4.54 8.39 -6.49
C THR A 95 -3.19 9.06 -6.27
N ASP A 96 -3.14 10.38 -6.52
CA ASP A 96 -1.96 11.20 -6.24
C ASP A 96 -0.68 10.65 -6.91
N LEU A 97 -0.83 10.13 -8.14
CA LEU A 97 0.28 9.70 -8.99
C LEU A 97 1.15 10.92 -9.30
N ALA A 98 2.39 10.93 -8.82
CA ALA A 98 3.42 11.88 -9.19
C ALA A 98 4.69 11.15 -9.64
N GLY A 99 5.53 11.76 -10.46
CA GLY A 99 6.65 11.04 -11.04
C GLY A 99 7.56 11.83 -11.97
N VAL A 100 8.44 11.10 -12.64
CA VAL A 100 9.33 11.62 -13.68
C VAL A 100 9.32 10.66 -14.86
N ASP A 101 9.08 11.18 -16.06
CA ASP A 101 8.95 10.42 -17.30
C ASP A 101 7.91 9.28 -17.18
N TRP A 102 8.32 8.03 -16.99
CA TRP A 102 7.43 6.87 -16.82
C TRP A 102 7.43 6.29 -15.40
N LYS A 103 8.27 6.81 -14.50
CA LYS A 103 8.39 6.35 -13.12
C LYS A 103 7.43 7.13 -12.23
N MET A 104 6.62 6.43 -11.45
CA MET A 104 5.66 6.98 -10.49
C MET A 104 6.07 6.63 -9.06
N THR A 105 5.88 7.55 -8.13
CA THR A 105 6.12 7.37 -6.70
C THR A 105 5.01 8.03 -5.84
N ASP A 106 5.15 7.97 -4.51
CA ASP A 106 4.25 8.57 -3.50
C ASP A 106 2.75 8.21 -3.63
N VAL A 107 2.47 7.13 -4.34
CA VAL A 107 1.13 6.76 -4.78
C VAL A 107 0.18 6.47 -3.61
N GLN A 108 -0.96 7.15 -3.60
CA GLN A 108 -2.02 6.94 -2.62
C GLN A 108 -3.05 5.92 -3.11
N ILE A 109 -3.90 5.46 -2.20
CA ILE A 109 -4.88 4.40 -2.48
C ILE A 109 -6.26 4.84 -1.98
N ALA A 110 -7.25 4.76 -2.86
CA ALA A 110 -8.66 4.84 -2.54
C ALA A 110 -9.31 3.45 -2.69
N THR A 111 -10.06 3.01 -1.69
CA THR A 111 -10.82 1.74 -1.68
C THR A 111 -12.27 1.96 -1.33
N LYS A 112 -13.15 1.15 -1.93
CA LYS A 112 -14.60 1.21 -1.69
C LYS A 112 -15.01 0.70 -0.30
N LEU A 113 -14.21 -0.21 0.28
CA LEU A 113 -14.43 -0.80 1.59
C LEU A 113 -13.27 -0.49 2.53
N GLN A 114 -13.58 -0.39 3.83
CA GLN A 114 -12.60 -0.17 4.89
C GLN A 114 -11.80 -1.44 5.19
N GLY A 115 -10.53 -1.29 5.55
CA GLY A 115 -9.68 -2.43 5.94
C GLY A 115 -9.21 -3.29 4.77
N TYR A 116 -9.36 -2.83 3.53
CA TYR A 116 -8.89 -3.53 2.34
C TYR A 116 -7.39 -3.84 2.46
N GLN A 117 -7.03 -5.12 2.51
CA GLN A 117 -5.65 -5.58 2.74
C GLN A 117 -4.98 -4.96 3.99
N GLY A 118 -5.76 -4.61 5.03
CA GLY A 118 -5.27 -3.99 6.26
C GLY A 118 -5.14 -2.46 6.22
N LEU A 119 -5.41 -1.81 5.07
CA LEU A 119 -5.40 -0.35 4.95
C LEU A 119 -6.64 0.23 5.65
N LYS A 120 -6.43 0.97 6.75
CA LYS A 120 -7.52 1.56 7.55
C LYS A 120 -8.03 2.90 7.01
N GLU A 121 -7.13 3.69 6.41
CA GLU A 121 -7.37 5.09 6.03
C GLU A 121 -7.67 5.27 4.53
N SER A 122 -7.58 4.20 3.73
CA SER A 122 -7.84 4.24 2.27
C SER A 122 -9.32 4.25 1.89
N CYS A 123 -10.25 4.19 2.86
CA CYS A 123 -11.69 4.01 2.58
C CYS A 123 -12.33 5.31 2.06
N LEU A 124 -12.17 5.59 0.76
CA LEU A 124 -12.54 6.83 0.10
C LEU A 124 -13.53 6.58 -1.06
N PRO A 125 -14.72 5.98 -0.82
CA PRO A 125 -15.65 5.61 -1.89
C PRO A 125 -16.07 6.79 -2.77
N ALA A 126 -16.26 7.97 -2.20
CA ALA A 126 -16.59 9.19 -2.95
C ALA A 126 -15.54 9.55 -4.01
N LEU A 127 -14.26 9.19 -3.81
CA LEU A 127 -13.19 9.41 -4.78
C LEU A 127 -13.32 8.42 -5.96
N LEU A 128 -13.69 7.17 -5.69
CA LEU A 128 -13.96 6.18 -6.74
C LEU A 128 -15.18 6.58 -7.59
N ASP A 129 -16.24 7.07 -6.96
CA ASP A 129 -17.45 7.56 -7.65
C ASP A 129 -17.16 8.86 -8.43
N GLN A 130 -16.33 9.76 -7.87
CA GLN A 130 -15.87 10.96 -8.55
C GLN A 130 -15.04 10.60 -9.79
N PHE A 131 -14.10 9.65 -9.69
CA PHE A 131 -13.31 9.19 -10.84
C PHE A 131 -14.20 8.56 -11.92
N ALA A 132 -15.14 7.70 -11.53
CA ALA A 132 -16.01 7.02 -12.48
C ALA A 132 -16.95 7.96 -13.24
N SER A 133 -17.42 9.04 -12.60
CA SER A 133 -18.32 10.02 -13.21
C SER A 133 -17.62 11.03 -14.12
N SER A 134 -16.29 11.09 -14.11
CA SER A 134 -15.54 12.18 -14.76
C SER A 134 -14.32 11.78 -15.58
N HIS A 135 -13.82 10.55 -15.44
CA HIS A 135 -12.78 10.01 -16.30
C HIS A 135 -13.25 10.02 -17.76
N GLN A 136 -12.57 10.81 -18.59
CA GLN A 136 -12.73 10.77 -20.04
C GLN A 136 -11.69 9.81 -20.61
N CYS A 137 -12.16 8.81 -21.37
CA CYS A 137 -11.28 7.89 -22.06
C CYS A 137 -10.36 8.65 -23.02
N ASN A 138 -9.11 8.19 -23.13
CA ASN A 138 -8.13 8.70 -24.07
C ASN A 138 -7.69 7.58 -25.03
N THR A 139 -6.85 7.91 -26.02
CA THR A 139 -6.38 6.96 -27.04
C THR A 139 -5.70 5.72 -26.45
N PHE A 140 -5.06 5.79 -25.28
CA PHE A 140 -4.48 4.61 -24.61
C PHE A 140 -5.55 3.74 -23.94
N CYS A 141 -6.65 4.32 -23.43
CA CYS A 141 -7.82 3.54 -22.98
C CYS A 141 -8.47 2.79 -24.16
N GLU A 142 -8.59 3.44 -25.32
CA GLU A 142 -9.12 2.84 -26.55
C GLU A 142 -8.22 1.74 -27.08
N MET A 143 -6.89 1.93 -27.12
CA MET A 143 -5.93 0.91 -27.54
C MET A 143 -5.93 -0.34 -26.66
N LEU A 144 -6.28 -0.20 -25.38
CA LEU A 144 -6.46 -1.34 -24.46
C LEU A 144 -7.90 -1.92 -24.49
N GLY A 145 -8.81 -1.34 -25.28
CA GLY A 145 -10.20 -1.79 -25.36
C GLY A 145 -10.97 -1.67 -24.05
N LEU A 146 -10.68 -0.64 -23.24
CA LEU A 146 -11.33 -0.45 -21.94
C LEU A 146 -12.78 0.04 -22.11
N GLU A 147 -13.71 -0.62 -21.43
CA GLU A 147 -15.11 -0.19 -21.37
C GLU A 147 -15.22 1.22 -20.75
N PRO A 148 -15.85 2.20 -21.44
CA PRO A 148 -16.03 3.55 -20.92
C PRO A 148 -16.77 3.54 -19.58
N LEU A 149 -16.28 4.33 -18.63
CA LEU A 149 -16.99 4.51 -17.36
C LEU A 149 -18.26 5.34 -17.61
N LYS A 150 -19.38 4.88 -17.03
CA LYS A 150 -20.68 5.53 -17.21
C LYS A 150 -20.65 6.94 -16.61
N GLY A 151 -20.90 7.93 -17.46
CA GLY A 151 -21.21 9.30 -17.02
C GLY A 151 -22.47 9.36 -16.13
N PRO A 152 -22.78 10.52 -15.55
CA PRO A 152 -23.74 10.67 -14.44
C PRO A 152 -25.21 10.31 -14.71
N GLU A 153 -25.58 9.86 -15.92
CA GLU A 153 -26.91 9.31 -16.20
C GLU A 153 -26.85 8.00 -16.99
N ALA A 154 -26.63 6.88 -16.29
CA ALA A 154 -26.92 5.55 -16.82
C ALA A 154 -27.18 4.54 -15.69
N ALA A 155 -28.41 4.54 -15.16
CA ALA A 155 -28.91 3.50 -14.28
C ALA A 155 -28.68 2.08 -14.86
N HIS A 156 -28.72 1.06 -14.00
CA HIS A 156 -28.50 -0.35 -14.37
C HIS A 156 -29.44 -0.81 -15.50
N PRO A 157 -28.97 -1.73 -16.38
CA PRO A 157 -28.95 -3.14 -16.01
C PRO A 157 -27.55 -3.73 -15.83
N GLN A 158 -27.46 -4.80 -15.04
CA GLN A 158 -26.27 -5.66 -14.97
C GLN A 158 -26.18 -6.52 -16.25
N ALA A 159 -25.22 -6.23 -17.12
CA ALA A 159 -24.75 -7.19 -18.12
C ALA A 159 -23.55 -7.97 -17.54
N LYS A 160 -23.55 -9.30 -17.71
CA LYS A 160 -22.41 -10.15 -17.32
C LYS A 160 -21.16 -9.75 -18.11
N ALA A 161 -20.21 -9.06 -17.46
CA ALA A 161 -18.88 -8.89 -18.02
C ALA A 161 -18.22 -10.27 -18.26
N LYS A 162 -17.61 -10.43 -19.43
CA LYS A 162 -16.95 -11.69 -19.83
C LYS A 162 -15.65 -11.81 -19.02
N GLY A 163 -15.58 -12.83 -18.17
CA GLY A 163 -14.64 -12.86 -17.04
C GLY A 163 -13.16 -12.71 -17.41
N SER A 164 -12.54 -11.63 -16.93
CA SER A 164 -11.10 -11.52 -16.70
C SER A 164 -10.68 -12.56 -15.65
N LYS A 165 -9.69 -13.39 -15.99
CA LYS A 165 -9.27 -14.52 -15.16
C LYS A 165 -8.29 -14.08 -14.06
N SER A 166 -8.81 -13.50 -12.99
CA SER A 166 -8.05 -13.26 -11.76
C SER A 166 -7.67 -14.60 -11.08
N PRO A 167 -6.38 -14.94 -10.92
CA PRO A 167 -5.97 -16.20 -10.31
C PRO A 167 -5.77 -16.02 -8.80
N SER A 168 -6.83 -16.14 -8.00
CA SER A 168 -6.71 -16.17 -6.53
C SER A 168 -7.90 -16.86 -5.84
N ALA A 169 -7.56 -17.84 -4.98
CA ALA A 169 -8.42 -18.58 -4.04
C ALA A 169 -9.57 -19.45 -4.62
N GLY A 170 -9.44 -20.78 -4.53
CA GLY A 170 -10.53 -21.67 -4.98
C GLY A 170 -10.41 -23.19 -4.83
N ARG A 171 -9.58 -23.76 -3.93
CA ARG A 171 -9.57 -25.22 -3.69
C ARG A 171 -10.24 -25.61 -2.36
N LYS A 172 -11.57 -25.55 -2.32
CA LYS A 172 -12.38 -26.30 -1.34
C LYS A 172 -13.09 -27.45 -2.06
N GLY A 173 -12.55 -28.66 -1.92
CA GLY A 173 -13.20 -29.90 -2.36
C GLY A 173 -14.16 -30.45 -1.30
N PRO A 174 -15.07 -31.38 -1.66
CA PRO A 174 -16.23 -31.69 -0.82
C PRO A 174 -15.91 -32.55 0.40
N GLN A 175 -16.66 -32.31 1.49
CA GLN A 175 -16.85 -33.26 2.58
C GLN A 175 -17.64 -34.47 2.06
N LEU A 176 -17.08 -35.67 2.10
CA LEU A 176 -17.79 -36.94 2.32
C LEU A 176 -16.76 -38.04 2.68
N SER A 177 -16.81 -38.56 3.91
CA SER A 177 -16.01 -39.71 4.36
C SER A 177 -16.78 -41.02 4.13
N PRO A 178 -16.05 -42.11 3.82
CA PRO A 178 -16.32 -43.39 4.46
C PRO A 178 -15.03 -44.04 4.99
N GLN A 179 -15.05 -44.47 6.26
CA GLN A 179 -13.91 -45.08 6.94
C GLN A 179 -14.03 -46.61 6.98
N PRO A 180 -13.00 -47.40 6.60
CA PRO A 180 -12.96 -48.84 6.87
C PRO A 180 -12.43 -49.13 8.29
N GLN A 181 -12.99 -50.13 8.96
CA GLN A 181 -12.65 -50.51 10.33
C GLN A 181 -11.37 -51.36 10.42
N LYS A 182 -10.53 -51.15 11.46
CA LYS A 182 -9.76 -52.23 12.11
C LYS A 182 -9.66 -52.03 13.63
N LYS A 183 -9.73 -53.14 14.37
CA LYS A 183 -9.78 -53.24 15.84
C LYS A 183 -8.42 -52.97 16.51
N GLY A 184 -8.48 -52.41 17.72
CA GLY A 184 -7.42 -52.46 18.75
C GLY A 184 -8.06 -52.53 20.15
N PRO A 185 -7.43 -53.15 21.18
CA PRO A 185 -8.08 -53.46 22.47
C PRO A 185 -8.15 -52.28 23.47
N PRO A 186 -8.95 -52.38 24.55
CA PRO A 186 -9.28 -51.24 25.43
C PRO A 186 -8.32 -51.03 26.61
N SER A 187 -8.31 -49.79 27.13
CA SER A 187 -7.68 -49.39 28.39
C SER A 187 -8.36 -49.96 29.63
N PRO A 188 -7.65 -50.10 30.76
CA PRO A 188 -8.24 -50.02 32.10
C PRO A 188 -8.16 -48.58 32.67
N GLN A 189 -9.14 -48.23 33.50
CA GLN A 189 -9.23 -46.93 34.20
C GLN A 189 -8.39 -46.94 35.49
N GLY A 190 -7.90 -45.77 35.91
CA GLY A 190 -7.30 -45.53 37.23
C GLY A 190 -7.73 -44.16 37.77
N ALA A 191 -8.11 -44.09 39.04
CA ALA A 191 -8.94 -43.00 39.55
C ALA A 191 -8.23 -42.03 40.53
N ARG A 192 -8.72 -40.77 40.53
CA ARG A 192 -8.76 -39.78 41.65
C ARG A 192 -7.52 -39.63 42.56
N LYS A 193 -7.01 -38.39 42.69
CA LYS A 193 -7.18 -37.50 43.88
C LYS A 193 -6.37 -36.18 43.75
N SER A 194 -6.64 -35.24 44.65
CA SER A 194 -6.24 -33.83 44.56
C SER A 194 -5.21 -33.42 45.63
N ALA A 195 -4.29 -32.51 45.27
CA ALA A 195 -3.61 -31.51 46.13
C ALA A 195 -2.66 -32.01 47.27
N PRO A 196 -1.84 -31.14 47.93
CA PRO A 196 -1.00 -30.05 47.40
C PRO A 196 0.42 -29.92 48.06
N SER A 197 1.24 -29.00 47.52
CA SER A 197 2.25 -28.15 48.21
C SER A 197 3.59 -28.71 48.78
N SER A 198 4.70 -28.12 48.32
CA SER A 198 5.87 -27.64 49.10
C SER A 198 6.81 -26.92 48.11
N LYS A 199 7.01 -25.60 48.12
CA LYS A 199 7.67 -24.72 49.11
C LYS A 199 9.16 -25.04 49.33
N ALA A 200 10.02 -24.34 48.59
CA ALA A 200 11.43 -24.12 48.93
C ALA A 200 11.81 -22.66 48.60
N THR A 201 12.38 -21.96 49.58
CA THR A 201 12.86 -20.58 49.48
C THR A 201 14.35 -20.57 49.75
N ALA A 202 15.13 -19.76 49.04
CA ALA A 202 16.48 -19.37 49.47
C ALA A 202 16.79 -17.93 49.01
N GLN A 203 16.97 -17.04 49.99
CA GLN A 203 17.78 -15.81 49.87
C GLN A 203 19.27 -16.22 50.01
N ALA A 204 20.32 -15.40 49.91
CA ALA A 204 20.52 -13.95 49.78
C ALA A 204 21.81 -13.73 48.91
N SER A 205 22.57 -12.63 48.85
CA SER A 205 22.64 -11.35 49.56
C SER A 205 23.19 -10.25 48.63
N GLU A 206 23.07 -8.99 49.04
CA GLU A 206 23.78 -7.84 48.44
C GLU A 206 25.23 -7.72 48.94
N ALA A 207 26.11 -7.06 48.16
CA ALA A 207 27.32 -6.43 48.68
C ALA A 207 27.75 -5.23 47.82
N VAL A 208 27.88 -4.07 48.47
CA VAL A 208 28.31 -2.78 47.91
C VAL A 208 29.84 -2.70 47.84
N THR A 209 30.41 -2.04 46.83
CA THR A 209 31.53 -1.07 47.00
C THR A 209 31.95 -0.36 45.70
N THR A 210 31.85 0.97 45.71
CA THR A 210 32.66 1.89 44.89
C THR A 210 33.67 2.55 45.85
N PRO A 211 34.92 2.82 45.45
CA PRO A 211 35.31 4.23 45.30
C PRO A 211 36.42 4.50 44.24
N LEU A 212 36.50 5.74 43.72
CA LEU A 212 37.59 6.73 43.99
C LEU A 212 37.67 7.85 42.89
N LEU A 213 38.16 9.02 43.31
CA LEU A 213 38.48 10.30 42.64
C LEU A 213 39.07 10.25 41.19
N GLY A 214 39.06 11.33 40.39
CA GLY A 214 38.55 12.71 40.60
C GLY A 214 39.29 13.79 39.76
N GLN A 215 38.94 15.08 39.98
CA GLN A 215 39.48 16.34 39.39
C GLN A 215 38.96 16.78 37.98
N PRO A 216 39.03 18.09 37.60
CA PRO A 216 38.41 19.25 38.29
C PRO A 216 37.69 20.22 37.31
N PRO A 217 36.95 21.25 37.79
CA PRO A 217 36.34 22.27 36.93
C PRO A 217 37.27 23.48 36.70
N ILE A 218 37.10 24.20 35.58
CA ILE A 218 37.65 25.54 35.35
C ILE A 218 36.50 26.50 35.00
N GLN A 219 36.53 27.68 35.62
CA GLN A 219 35.56 28.77 35.45
C GLN A 219 36.16 29.97 34.70
N GLU A 220 35.25 30.85 34.27
CA GLU A 220 35.42 32.31 34.11
C GLU A 220 36.26 32.87 32.95
N GLY A 221 35.77 33.97 32.36
CA GLY A 221 36.49 34.70 31.30
C GLY A 221 35.67 35.57 30.33
N GLY A 222 34.70 36.37 30.81
CA GLY A 222 34.22 37.53 30.03
C GLY A 222 35.28 38.65 29.97
N PRO A 223 35.25 39.60 29.00
CA PRO A 223 34.29 40.69 29.09
C PRO A 223 33.76 41.27 27.74
N LYS A 224 32.92 42.32 27.84
CA LYS A 224 32.19 43.02 26.75
C LYS A 224 33.02 44.03 25.94
N ALA A 225 32.63 44.21 24.67
CA ALA A 225 32.47 45.50 23.96
C ALA A 225 31.58 45.22 22.72
N GLN A 226 30.35 45.73 22.54
CA GLN A 226 29.88 47.11 22.33
C GLN A 226 30.37 47.76 21.01
N GLY A 227 29.47 47.92 20.02
CA GLY A 227 29.81 48.61 18.75
C GLY A 227 28.77 48.53 17.60
N MET A 228 27.83 49.48 17.57
CA MET A 228 27.14 50.04 16.38
C MET A 228 26.42 49.10 15.38
N ARG A 229 25.08 49.09 15.41
CA ARG A 229 24.24 49.99 14.59
C ARG A 229 22.81 50.04 15.13
#